data_AF-C5M9P6-F1
#
_entry.id   AF-C5M9P6-F1
#
_cell.length_a   1.000
_cell.length_b   1.000
_cell.length_c   1.000
_cell.angle_alpha   90.00
_cell.angle_beta   90.00
_cell.angle_gamma   90.00
#
_symmetry.space_group_name_H-M   'P 1'
#
loop_
_entity.id
_entity.type
_entity.pdbx_description
1 polymer ?
#
loop_
_entity_poly.entity_id
_entity_poly.type
_entity_poly.pdbx_seq_one_letter_code
_entity_poly.pdbx_strand_id
1 'polypeptide(L)'
;MTIPFKIPISDLDYCLEQLLEHKPPKILPPDTIQQLCHTLKTELLSVPNIISIQSPISVVGDIHGQFHDLLEIFQIGGSPPMTNYLFLGDYVDRGYYSVETISLLLVLKLRYPERIFLIRGNHESRTITTNYGFYTEVLNKYQGSADVWNYITDLFDYLPLGATIDGKIFACHGGLSPSCQQLDQIRAIDRFKEIPHDGIMADLVWSDPDIAISDFKLSPRGAGYLFGNDVIDKFCNDNNLVQMIRAHQLCNEGYTSYWKGKCLTVWSAPNYCYRCGNRASVLEILHSNYENKNGLEEDDKEEDAFNDYDLDSFKSIGNEYKDFKSRFNNGSKLHKQQGVLPGQFFNIFEASKENDEDTIQGKSVNGINFDDEYLIKNGSNGDFFASFFQERPTRTHVEYFL
;
A
#
# COMPACT_ATOMS: atom_id res chain seq x y z
N MET A 1 -37.22 -2.63 6.45
CA MET A 1 -35.85 -2.13 6.53
C MET A 1 -35.08 -3.06 7.44
N THR A 2 -34.30 -3.97 6.87
CA THR A 2 -33.31 -4.73 7.63
C THR A 2 -32.14 -3.80 7.91
N ILE A 3 -31.81 -3.59 9.18
CA ILE A 3 -30.58 -2.90 9.57
C ILE A 3 -29.44 -3.73 8.97
N PRO A 4 -28.53 -3.16 8.14
CA PRO A 4 -27.40 -3.92 7.63
C PRO A 4 -26.61 -4.45 8.83
N PHE A 5 -26.38 -5.76 8.85
CA PHE A 5 -25.59 -6.41 9.88
C PHE A 5 -24.19 -5.80 9.88
N LYS A 6 -23.74 -5.29 11.03
CA LYS A 6 -22.40 -4.78 11.23
C LYS A 6 -21.71 -5.66 12.26
N ILE A 7 -20.50 -6.12 11.94
CA ILE A 7 -19.69 -6.90 12.88
C ILE A 7 -19.42 -6.03 14.13
N PRO A 8 -19.70 -6.53 15.34
CA PRO A 8 -19.37 -5.82 16.57
C PRO A 8 -17.90 -5.44 16.64
N ILE A 9 -17.61 -4.24 17.17
CA ILE A 9 -16.23 -3.76 17.32
C ILE A 9 -15.39 -4.71 18.18
N SER A 10 -15.99 -5.30 19.23
CA SER A 10 -15.34 -6.30 20.08
C SER A 10 -14.84 -7.51 19.31
N ASP A 11 -15.56 -7.92 18.26
CA ASP A 11 -15.23 -9.11 17.48
C ASP A 11 -14.08 -8.80 16.51
N LEU A 12 -14.07 -7.58 15.96
CA LEU A 12 -12.94 -7.06 15.18
C LEU A 12 -11.69 -6.92 16.05
N ASP A 13 -11.81 -6.36 17.25
CA ASP A 13 -10.70 -6.20 18.19
C ASP A 13 -10.14 -7.57 18.61
N TYR A 14 -11.00 -8.56 18.86
CA TYR A 14 -10.58 -9.94 19.11
C TYR A 14 -9.83 -10.55 17.91
N CYS A 15 -10.29 -10.31 16.67
CA CYS A 15 -9.56 -10.76 15.48
C CYS A 15 -8.17 -10.14 15.40
N LEU A 16 -8.04 -8.84 15.72
CA LEU A 16 -6.73 -8.19 15.77
C LEU A 16 -5.83 -8.82 16.84
N GLU A 17 -6.36 -9.14 18.02
CA GLU A 17 -5.62 -9.83 19.10
C GLU A 17 -5.05 -11.18 18.62
N GLN A 18 -5.85 -11.96 17.90
CA GLN A 18 -5.38 -13.24 17.35
C GLN A 18 -4.22 -13.04 16.35
N LEU A 19 -4.29 -12.01 15.50
CA LEU A 19 -3.30 -11.75 14.47
C LEU A 19 -2.01 -11.11 15.02
N LEU A 20 -2.10 -10.23 16.02
CA LEU A 20 -0.95 -9.43 16.48
C LEU A 20 -0.23 -10.02 17.70
N GLU A 21 -0.94 -10.59 18.67
CA GLU A 21 -0.32 -10.99 19.95
C GLU A 21 0.37 -12.36 19.90
N HIS A 22 0.02 -13.19 18.91
CA HIS A 22 0.52 -14.55 18.83
C HIS A 22 1.81 -14.62 17.99
N LYS A 23 2.75 -15.47 18.42
CA LYS A 23 3.98 -15.80 17.69
C LYS A 23 4.06 -17.33 17.54
N PRO A 24 3.90 -17.89 16.31
CA PRO A 24 3.50 -17.20 15.08
C PRO A 24 2.08 -16.61 15.16
N PRO A 25 1.72 -15.65 14.26
CA PRO A 25 0.38 -15.10 14.19
C PRO A 25 -0.68 -16.19 14.05
N LYS A 26 -1.83 -16.03 14.72
CA LYS A 26 -2.89 -17.04 14.65
C LYS A 26 -3.84 -16.72 13.50
N ILE A 27 -3.97 -17.66 12.57
CA ILE A 27 -4.94 -17.57 11.48
C ILE A 27 -6.37 -17.53 12.02
N LEU A 28 -7.24 -16.75 11.37
CA LEU A 28 -8.64 -16.64 11.76
C LEU A 28 -9.45 -17.85 11.25
N PRO A 29 -10.51 -18.28 11.95
CA PRO A 29 -11.37 -19.36 11.48
C PRO A 29 -12.03 -19.04 10.12
N PRO A 30 -12.32 -20.06 9.28
CA PRO A 30 -12.98 -19.86 7.98
C PRO A 30 -14.29 -19.07 8.06
N ASP A 31 -15.14 -19.34 9.06
CA ASP A 31 -16.41 -18.63 9.26
C ASP A 31 -16.18 -17.15 9.57
N THR A 32 -15.13 -16.82 10.32
CA THR A 32 -14.74 -15.45 10.61
C THR A 32 -14.29 -14.74 9.34
N ILE A 33 -13.42 -15.36 8.52
CA ILE A 33 -12.99 -14.80 7.24
C ILE A 33 -14.19 -14.58 6.30
N GLN A 34 -15.10 -15.55 6.23
CA GLN A 34 -16.32 -15.44 5.44
C GLN A 34 -17.15 -14.22 5.84
N GLN A 35 -17.37 -14.01 7.14
CA GLN A 35 -18.12 -12.88 7.67
C GLN A 35 -17.44 -11.54 7.38
N LEU A 36 -16.12 -11.45 7.56
CA LEU A 36 -15.33 -10.27 7.23
C LEU A 36 -15.45 -9.93 5.73
N CYS A 37 -15.24 -10.91 4.86
CA CYS A 37 -15.34 -10.72 3.41
C CYS A 37 -16.75 -10.31 2.99
N HIS A 38 -17.79 -10.98 3.50
CA HIS A 38 -19.17 -10.66 3.17
C HIS A 38 -19.57 -9.25 3.60
N THR A 39 -19.17 -8.85 4.81
CA THR A 39 -19.45 -7.51 5.34
C THR A 39 -18.74 -6.44 4.50
N LEU A 40 -17.44 -6.61 4.21
CA LEU A 40 -16.68 -5.64 3.44
C LEU A 40 -17.18 -5.54 1.98
N LYS A 41 -17.55 -6.67 1.34
CA LYS A 41 -18.19 -6.65 0.01
C LYS A 41 -19.42 -5.75 -0.02
N THR A 42 -20.26 -5.83 1.02
CA THR A 42 -21.47 -5.02 1.14
C THR A 42 -21.15 -3.53 1.26
N GLU A 43 -20.11 -3.16 2.00
CA GLU A 43 -19.65 -1.77 2.08
C GLU A 43 -19.09 -1.27 0.74
N LEU A 44 -18.25 -2.09 0.08
CA LEU A 44 -17.58 -1.76 -1.18
C LEU A 44 -18.52 -1.64 -2.37
N LEU A 45 -19.72 -2.22 -2.35
CA LEU A 45 -20.74 -2.04 -3.41
C LEU A 45 -21.06 -0.57 -3.68
N SER A 46 -21.04 0.26 -2.63
CA SER A 46 -21.32 1.70 -2.73
C SER A 46 -20.09 2.56 -3.03
N VAL A 47 -18.88 1.96 -2.97
CA VAL A 47 -17.62 2.66 -3.17
C VAL A 47 -17.32 2.79 -4.67
N PRO A 48 -16.96 3.99 -5.17
CA PRO A 48 -16.61 4.20 -6.58
C PRO A 48 -15.30 3.50 -6.95
N ASN A 49 -15.05 3.31 -8.26
CA ASN A 49 -13.78 2.73 -8.73
C ASN A 49 -12.56 3.59 -8.39
N ILE A 50 -12.75 4.91 -8.26
CA ILE A 50 -11.73 5.85 -7.82
C ILE A 50 -12.19 6.48 -6.52
N ILE A 51 -11.50 6.18 -5.42
CA ILE A 51 -11.78 6.74 -4.09
C ILE A 51 -11.20 8.15 -4.00
N SER A 52 -11.89 9.09 -3.37
CA SER A 52 -11.34 10.42 -3.06
C SER A 52 -10.83 10.47 -1.62
N ILE A 53 -9.55 10.81 -1.47
CA ILE A 53 -8.82 10.81 -0.19
C ILE A 53 -8.24 12.22 0.02
N GLN A 54 -8.08 12.63 1.28
CA GLN A 54 -7.41 13.87 1.65
C GLN A 54 -6.09 13.58 2.35
N SER A 55 -5.10 14.45 2.17
CA SER A 55 -3.90 14.46 3.03
C SER A 55 -4.24 14.95 4.45
N PRO A 56 -3.47 14.53 5.49
CA PRO A 56 -2.29 13.68 5.44
C PRO A 56 -2.61 12.19 5.17
N ILE A 57 -1.73 11.51 4.43
CA ILE A 57 -1.91 10.10 4.03
C ILE A 57 -0.55 9.39 3.86
N SER A 58 -0.45 8.17 4.35
CA SER A 58 0.66 7.25 4.10
C SER A 58 0.30 6.31 2.95
N VAL A 59 1.08 6.31 1.88
CA VAL A 59 0.87 5.45 0.70
C VAL A 59 1.83 4.28 0.74
N VAL A 60 1.28 3.08 0.65
CA VAL A 60 1.98 1.79 0.79
C VAL A 60 1.87 1.03 -0.53
N GLY A 61 3.00 0.58 -1.06
CA GLY A 61 3.09 -0.26 -2.25
C GLY A 61 2.85 -1.74 -1.94
N ASP A 62 3.50 -2.61 -2.71
CA ASP A 62 3.34 -4.07 -2.64
C ASP A 62 3.78 -4.63 -1.27
N ILE A 63 3.04 -5.63 -0.76
CA ILE A 63 3.31 -6.30 0.52
C ILE A 63 3.62 -7.78 0.33
N HIS A 64 2.96 -8.45 -0.62
CA HIS A 64 3.24 -9.82 -1.03
C HIS A 64 3.38 -10.82 0.14
N GLY A 65 2.39 -10.86 1.03
CA GLY A 65 2.37 -11.82 2.13
C GLY A 65 3.54 -11.70 3.13
N GLN A 66 4.24 -10.56 3.17
CA GLN A 66 5.29 -10.27 4.14
C GLN A 66 4.70 -9.62 5.40
N PHE A 67 3.95 -10.41 6.18
CA PHE A 67 3.18 -9.93 7.34
C PHE A 67 4.01 -9.17 8.36
N HIS A 68 5.22 -9.63 8.68
CA HIS A 68 6.08 -8.98 9.66
C HIS A 68 6.57 -7.61 9.19
N ASP A 69 6.85 -7.45 7.89
CA ASP A 69 7.21 -6.17 7.31
C ASP A 69 6.01 -5.22 7.24
N LEU A 70 4.79 -5.73 7.08
CA LEU A 70 3.56 -4.94 7.24
C LEU A 70 3.43 -4.36 8.66
N LEU A 71 3.85 -5.09 9.70
CA LEU A 71 3.86 -4.55 11.06
C LEU A 71 4.90 -3.43 11.23
N GLU A 72 6.04 -3.52 10.53
CA GLU A 72 7.05 -2.45 10.52
C GLU A 72 6.53 -1.19 9.80
N ILE A 73 5.73 -1.34 8.73
CA ILE A 73 5.06 -0.21 8.06
C ILE A 73 4.16 0.57 9.02
N PHE A 74 3.43 -0.11 9.91
CA PHE A 74 2.60 0.55 10.92
C PHE A 74 3.43 1.18 12.06
N GLN A 75 4.63 0.65 12.37
CA GLN A 75 5.58 1.31 13.28
C GLN A 75 6.09 2.63 12.69
N ILE A 76 6.42 2.62 11.40
CA ILE A 76 7.01 3.77 10.70
C ILE A 76 5.98 4.87 10.44
N GLY A 77 4.85 4.53 9.80
CA GLY A 77 3.81 5.50 9.45
C GLY A 77 2.95 5.92 10.64
N GLY A 78 2.97 5.15 11.73
CA GLY A 78 2.12 5.37 12.89
C GLY A 78 0.82 4.58 12.79
N SER A 79 0.16 4.44 13.93
CA SER A 79 -0.80 3.35 14.10
C SER A 79 -2.24 3.84 13.82
N PRO A 80 -3.09 3.14 13.05
CA PRO A 80 -4.51 3.49 12.99
C PRO A 80 -5.16 3.49 14.38
N PRO A 81 -6.04 4.45 14.71
CA PRO A 81 -6.69 5.41 13.80
C PRO A 81 -5.95 6.75 13.59
N MET A 82 -4.75 6.93 14.13
CA MET A 82 -4.02 8.21 14.11
C MET A 82 -3.44 8.55 12.73
N THR A 83 -3.18 7.53 11.90
CA THR A 83 -2.64 7.69 10.56
C THR A 83 -3.62 7.16 9.51
N ASN A 84 -3.78 7.88 8.40
CA ASN A 84 -4.52 7.40 7.23
C ASN A 84 -3.56 6.61 6.33
N TYR A 85 -4.04 5.50 5.76
CA TYR A 85 -3.28 4.64 4.85
C TYR A 85 -4.00 4.38 3.53
N LEU A 86 -3.27 4.50 2.43
CA LEU A 86 -3.68 4.00 1.11
C LEU A 86 -2.74 2.86 0.70
N PHE A 87 -3.27 1.64 0.59
CA PHE A 87 -2.53 0.48 0.11
C PHE A 87 -2.82 0.24 -1.37
N LEU A 88 -1.76 0.19 -2.17
CA LEU A 88 -1.82 0.17 -3.63
C LEU A 88 -2.05 -1.21 -4.26
N GLY A 89 -2.32 -2.25 -3.48
CA GLY A 89 -2.57 -3.61 -3.96
C GLY A 89 -1.42 -4.58 -3.66
N ASP A 90 -1.49 -5.77 -4.24
CA ASP A 90 -0.50 -6.85 -4.12
C ASP A 90 -0.24 -7.23 -2.65
N TYR A 91 -1.32 -7.61 -1.99
CA TYR A 91 -1.33 -8.01 -0.57
C TYR A 91 -0.85 -9.45 -0.37
N VAL A 92 -1.10 -10.29 -1.37
CA VAL A 92 -0.94 -11.75 -1.31
C VAL A 92 0.12 -12.27 -2.27
N ASP A 93 0.32 -13.58 -2.24
CA ASP A 93 1.32 -14.34 -3.00
C ASP A 93 2.76 -14.05 -2.57
N ARG A 94 3.69 -14.89 -3.05
CA ARG A 94 5.14 -14.76 -2.91
C ARG A 94 5.65 -14.99 -1.49
N GLY A 95 5.17 -14.22 -0.53
CA GLY A 95 5.44 -14.39 0.90
C GLY A 95 4.66 -15.57 1.51
N TYR A 96 5.07 -15.97 2.71
CA TYR A 96 4.50 -17.12 3.42
C TYR A 96 3.26 -16.78 4.26
N TYR A 97 2.96 -15.50 4.45
CA TYR A 97 1.95 -14.99 5.37
C TYR A 97 0.86 -14.18 4.65
N SER A 98 0.46 -14.59 3.45
CA SER A 98 -0.59 -13.88 2.69
C SER A 98 -1.94 -13.94 3.42
N VAL A 99 -2.29 -15.07 4.03
CA VAL A 99 -3.53 -15.25 4.80
C VAL A 99 -3.59 -14.27 5.97
N GLU A 100 -2.52 -14.13 6.72
CA GLU A 100 -2.40 -13.23 7.87
C GLU A 100 -2.41 -11.76 7.41
N THR A 101 -1.65 -11.45 6.36
CA THR A 101 -1.56 -10.11 5.76
C THR A 101 -2.93 -9.61 5.31
N ILE A 102 -3.63 -10.38 4.47
CA ILE A 102 -4.95 -9.95 4.01
C ILE A 102 -5.94 -9.91 5.17
N SER A 103 -5.93 -10.89 6.08
CA SER A 103 -6.81 -10.89 7.25
C SER A 103 -6.65 -9.62 8.10
N LEU A 104 -5.41 -9.19 8.36
CA LEU A 104 -5.13 -7.97 9.10
C LEU A 104 -5.68 -6.73 8.38
N LEU A 105 -5.45 -6.61 7.07
CA LEU A 105 -5.96 -5.49 6.29
C LEU A 105 -7.49 -5.45 6.25
N LEU A 106 -8.17 -6.60 6.17
CA LEU A 106 -9.64 -6.69 6.21
C LEU A 106 -10.19 -6.23 7.56
N VAL A 107 -9.62 -6.73 8.66
CA VAL A 107 -10.07 -6.36 10.00
C VAL A 107 -9.81 -4.87 10.25
N LEU A 108 -8.64 -4.35 9.88
CA LEU A 108 -8.33 -2.93 9.99
C LEU A 108 -9.25 -2.05 9.13
N LYS A 109 -9.57 -2.47 7.90
CA LYS A 109 -10.52 -1.75 7.04
C LYS A 109 -11.91 -1.66 7.66
N LEU A 110 -12.43 -2.76 8.18
CA LEU A 110 -13.74 -2.79 8.82
C LEU A 110 -13.75 -2.03 10.16
N ARG A 111 -12.62 -2.07 10.89
CA ARG A 111 -12.46 -1.40 12.18
C ARG A 111 -12.27 0.12 12.05
N TYR A 112 -11.58 0.55 10.99
CA TYR A 112 -11.22 1.94 10.71
C TYR A 112 -11.50 2.32 9.24
N PRO A 113 -12.77 2.31 8.80
CA PRO A 113 -13.14 2.45 7.40
C PRO A 113 -12.71 3.78 6.76
N GLU A 114 -12.61 4.84 7.55
CA GLU A 114 -12.17 6.18 7.13
C GLU A 114 -10.66 6.40 7.26
N ARG A 115 -9.90 5.37 7.65
CA ARG A 115 -8.44 5.43 7.84
C ARG A 115 -7.70 4.49 6.91
N ILE A 116 -8.29 3.35 6.56
CA ILE A 116 -7.67 2.36 5.68
C ILE A 116 -8.35 2.36 4.33
N PHE A 117 -7.59 2.61 3.27
CA PHE A 117 -8.04 2.56 1.88
C PHE A 117 -7.26 1.46 1.16
N LEU A 118 -7.98 0.56 0.51
CA LEU A 118 -7.43 -0.59 -0.20
C LEU A 118 -7.84 -0.48 -1.67
N ILE A 119 -6.89 -0.56 -2.59
CA ILE A 119 -7.15 -0.65 -4.03
C ILE A 119 -6.58 -1.96 -4.59
N ARG A 120 -7.13 -2.41 -5.71
CA ARG A 120 -6.82 -3.72 -6.31
C ARG A 120 -5.45 -3.70 -7.00
N GLY A 121 -4.58 -4.65 -6.67
CA GLY A 121 -3.38 -4.99 -7.43
C GLY A 121 -3.62 -6.12 -8.42
N ASN A 122 -2.59 -6.52 -9.16
CA ASN A 122 -2.72 -7.61 -10.13
C ASN A 122 -2.73 -8.99 -9.45
N HIS A 123 -2.17 -9.11 -8.24
CA HIS A 123 -2.22 -10.32 -7.43
C HIS A 123 -3.58 -10.56 -6.78
N GLU A 124 -4.47 -9.57 -6.74
CA GLU A 124 -5.86 -9.73 -6.30
C GLU A 124 -6.74 -10.34 -7.43
N SER A 125 -6.29 -11.48 -7.98
CA SER A 125 -6.85 -12.24 -9.10
C SER A 125 -6.83 -13.75 -8.81
N ARG A 126 -7.87 -14.48 -9.22
CA ARG A 126 -7.93 -15.94 -9.08
C ARG A 126 -6.83 -16.64 -9.88
N THR A 127 -6.55 -16.16 -11.08
CA THR A 127 -5.52 -16.72 -11.97
C THR A 127 -4.13 -16.57 -11.36
N ILE A 128 -3.82 -15.38 -10.83
CA ILE A 128 -2.50 -15.08 -10.27
C ILE A 128 -2.30 -15.84 -8.95
N THR A 129 -3.28 -15.79 -8.03
CA THR A 129 -3.19 -16.47 -6.72
C THR A 129 -3.06 -17.99 -6.80
N THR A 130 -3.58 -18.61 -7.85
CA THR A 130 -3.42 -20.04 -8.12
C THR A 130 -1.97 -20.38 -8.52
N ASN A 131 -1.29 -19.47 -9.21
CA ASN A 131 0.03 -19.70 -9.80
C ASN A 131 1.19 -19.25 -8.89
N TYR A 132 0.93 -18.34 -7.93
CA TYR A 132 1.99 -17.64 -7.21
C TYR A 132 2.00 -17.80 -5.68
N GLY A 133 1.17 -18.71 -5.17
CA GLY A 133 1.36 -19.32 -3.86
C GLY A 133 0.18 -19.17 -2.90
N PHE A 134 -0.67 -18.17 -3.06
CA PHE A 134 -1.75 -17.91 -2.10
C PHE A 134 -2.78 -19.03 -2.03
N TYR A 135 -3.16 -19.61 -3.18
CA TYR A 135 -4.07 -20.77 -3.20
C TYR A 135 -3.50 -21.95 -2.40
N THR A 136 -2.25 -22.31 -2.67
CA THR A 136 -1.54 -23.38 -1.96
C THR A 136 -1.38 -23.08 -0.48
N GLU A 137 -1.07 -21.83 -0.13
CA GLU A 137 -0.98 -21.37 1.26
C GLU A 137 -2.29 -21.58 2.01
N VAL A 138 -3.42 -21.21 1.40
CA VAL A 138 -4.75 -21.43 1.98
C VAL A 138 -5.02 -22.92 2.18
N LEU A 139 -4.79 -23.76 1.17
CA LEU A 139 -4.99 -25.20 1.31
C LEU A 139 -4.17 -25.78 2.47
N ASN A 140 -2.92 -25.35 2.62
CA ASN A 140 -2.05 -25.83 3.70
C ASN A 140 -2.54 -25.36 5.08
N LYS A 141 -2.93 -24.09 5.21
CA LYS A 141 -3.36 -23.50 6.50
C LYS A 141 -4.77 -23.95 6.93
N TYR A 142 -5.63 -24.30 5.98
CA TYR A 142 -7.03 -24.67 6.22
C TYR A 142 -7.34 -26.13 5.87
N GLN A 143 -6.38 -27.04 6.11
CA GLN A 143 -6.59 -28.50 6.09
C GLN A 143 -7.17 -29.03 4.76
N GLY A 144 -6.71 -28.45 3.64
CA GLY A 144 -7.11 -28.80 2.29
C GLY A 144 -8.42 -28.13 1.82
N SER A 145 -9.05 -27.27 2.62
CA SER A 145 -10.21 -26.49 2.17
C SER A 145 -9.78 -25.25 1.39
N ALA A 146 -10.41 -25.02 0.24
CA ALA A 146 -10.26 -23.83 -0.59
C ALA A 146 -11.27 -22.71 -0.23
N ASP A 147 -12.12 -22.90 0.78
CA ASP A 147 -13.23 -21.98 1.08
C ASP A 147 -12.73 -20.56 1.38
N VAL A 148 -11.67 -20.44 2.18
CA VAL A 148 -11.06 -19.15 2.51
C VAL A 148 -10.51 -18.44 1.27
N TRP A 149 -9.92 -19.19 0.33
CA TRP A 149 -9.44 -18.63 -0.95
C TRP A 149 -10.61 -18.13 -1.80
N ASN A 150 -11.70 -18.89 -1.87
CA ASN A 150 -12.92 -18.47 -2.57
C ASN A 150 -13.48 -17.18 -1.94
N TYR A 151 -13.60 -17.11 -0.61
CA TYR A 151 -14.15 -15.91 0.07
C TYR A 151 -13.32 -14.66 -0.19
N ILE A 152 -11.99 -14.78 -0.14
CA ILE A 152 -11.06 -13.67 -0.33
C ILE A 152 -11.00 -13.24 -1.80
N THR A 153 -10.89 -14.18 -2.74
CA THR A 153 -10.88 -13.84 -4.18
C THR A 153 -12.22 -13.27 -4.67
N ASP A 154 -13.34 -13.72 -4.10
CA ASP A 154 -14.66 -13.12 -4.35
C ASP A 154 -14.81 -11.70 -3.77
N LEU A 155 -14.02 -11.33 -2.77
CA LEU A 155 -13.93 -9.98 -2.25
C LEU A 155 -13.03 -9.10 -3.14
N PHE A 156 -11.95 -9.64 -3.70
CA PHE A 156 -11.03 -8.90 -4.56
C PHE A 156 -11.73 -8.22 -5.75
N ASP A 157 -12.79 -8.82 -6.28
CA ASP A 157 -13.63 -8.24 -7.34
C ASP A 157 -14.28 -6.89 -6.95
N TYR A 158 -14.38 -6.60 -5.65
CA TYR A 158 -15.06 -5.41 -5.13
C TYR A 158 -14.09 -4.26 -4.82
N LEU A 159 -12.79 -4.54 -4.77
CA LEU A 159 -11.75 -3.55 -4.47
C LEU A 159 -11.73 -2.45 -5.55
N PRO A 160 -11.69 -1.17 -5.14
CA PRO A 160 -11.53 -0.04 -6.07
C PRO A 160 -10.26 -0.16 -6.92
N LEU A 161 -10.26 0.47 -8.10
CA LEU A 161 -9.17 0.38 -9.08
C LEU A 161 -8.14 1.50 -8.93
N GLY A 162 -8.44 2.52 -8.12
CA GLY A 162 -7.53 3.61 -7.83
C GLY A 162 -8.08 4.59 -6.82
N ALA A 163 -7.33 5.66 -6.60
CA ALA A 163 -7.70 6.76 -5.72
C ALA A 163 -7.21 8.10 -6.28
N THR A 164 -7.86 9.18 -5.86
CA THR A 164 -7.32 10.54 -6.00
C THR A 164 -7.01 11.10 -4.63
N ILE A 165 -5.83 11.70 -4.46
CA ILE A 165 -5.42 12.39 -3.24
C ILE A 165 -5.49 13.89 -3.51
N ASP A 166 -6.25 14.60 -2.67
CA ASP A 166 -6.50 16.06 -2.76
C ASP A 166 -7.00 16.53 -4.14
N GLY A 167 -7.61 15.62 -4.92
CA GLY A 167 -8.10 15.87 -6.26
C GLY A 167 -7.01 16.18 -7.30
N LYS A 168 -5.73 15.97 -6.97
CA LYS A 168 -4.58 16.41 -7.77
C LYS A 168 -3.55 15.33 -8.05
N ILE A 169 -3.54 14.27 -7.25
CA ILE A 169 -2.72 13.09 -7.48
C ILE A 169 -3.64 11.94 -7.83
N PHE A 170 -3.30 11.14 -8.85
CA PHE A 170 -3.96 9.88 -9.13
C PHE A 170 -3.09 8.71 -8.67
N ALA A 171 -3.67 7.75 -7.97
CA ALA A 171 -3.00 6.55 -7.50
C ALA A 171 -3.68 5.30 -8.06
N CYS A 172 -2.90 4.38 -8.64
CA CYS A 172 -3.33 3.04 -9.01
C CYS A 172 -2.20 2.05 -8.78
N HIS A 173 -2.45 0.75 -8.91
CA HIS A 173 -1.40 -0.25 -8.70
C HIS A 173 -0.36 -0.25 -9.85
N GLY A 174 -0.89 -0.45 -11.06
CA GLY A 174 -0.19 -0.57 -12.34
C GLY A 174 0.20 0.79 -12.93
N GLY A 175 -0.36 1.07 -14.10
CA GLY A 175 0.02 2.22 -14.90
C GLY A 175 -1.12 2.73 -15.76
N LEU A 176 -0.77 3.57 -16.74
CA LEU A 176 -1.74 4.11 -17.68
C LEU A 176 -2.09 3.10 -18.79
N SER A 177 -3.23 3.34 -19.44
CA SER A 177 -3.74 2.54 -20.55
C SER A 177 -3.82 3.40 -21.82
N PRO A 178 -3.43 2.89 -23.01
CA PRO A 178 -3.67 3.59 -24.26
C PRO A 178 -5.16 3.77 -24.56
N SER A 179 -6.03 2.98 -23.93
CA SER A 179 -7.49 3.06 -24.06
C SER A 179 -8.14 3.99 -23.02
N CYS A 180 -7.36 4.64 -22.15
CA CYS A 180 -7.87 5.49 -21.07
C CYS A 180 -7.15 6.84 -21.03
N GLN A 181 -7.86 7.90 -21.44
CA GLN A 181 -7.35 9.27 -21.42
C GLN A 181 -7.88 10.04 -20.21
N GLN A 182 -9.05 9.67 -19.68
CA GLN A 182 -9.74 10.40 -18.62
C GLN A 182 -10.09 9.51 -17.42
N LEU A 183 -10.04 10.09 -16.22
CA LEU A 183 -10.47 9.42 -14.97
C LEU A 183 -11.92 8.93 -15.04
N ASP A 184 -12.79 9.63 -15.77
CA ASP A 184 -14.20 9.22 -15.94
C ASP A 184 -14.35 7.88 -16.64
N GLN A 185 -13.43 7.52 -17.55
CA GLN A 185 -13.43 6.19 -18.18
C GLN A 185 -13.16 5.10 -17.14
N ILE A 186 -12.27 5.36 -16.15
CA ILE A 186 -12.00 4.44 -15.04
C ILE A 186 -13.22 4.35 -14.11
N ARG A 187 -13.87 5.48 -13.82
CA ARG A 187 -15.09 5.51 -12.99
C ARG A 187 -16.23 4.68 -13.58
N ALA A 188 -16.29 4.55 -14.90
CA ALA A 188 -17.33 3.81 -15.62
C ALA A 188 -17.08 2.29 -15.76
N ILE A 189 -15.90 1.78 -15.35
CA ILE A 189 -15.58 0.35 -15.47
C ILE A 189 -16.52 -0.49 -14.59
N ASP A 190 -17.08 -1.55 -15.14
CA ASP A 190 -17.64 -2.63 -14.32
C ASP A 190 -16.51 -3.47 -13.73
N ARG A 191 -16.15 -3.17 -12.48
CA ARG A 191 -15.01 -3.78 -11.78
C ARG A 191 -15.33 -5.12 -11.10
N PHE A 192 -16.62 -5.46 -10.91
CA PHE A 192 -17.11 -6.58 -10.09
C PHE A 192 -16.95 -7.94 -10.77
N LYS A 193 -15.73 -8.22 -11.22
CA LYS A 193 -15.35 -9.39 -11.98
C LYS A 193 -13.85 -9.64 -11.86
N GLU A 194 -13.44 -10.82 -12.29
CA GLU A 194 -12.03 -11.16 -12.48
C GLU A 194 -11.35 -10.15 -13.41
N ILE A 195 -10.08 -9.83 -13.14
CA ILE A 195 -9.28 -8.95 -14.00
C ILE A 195 -9.21 -9.57 -15.41
N PRO A 196 -9.66 -8.86 -16.46
CA PRO A 196 -9.60 -9.37 -17.83
C PRO A 196 -8.15 -9.48 -18.33
N HIS A 197 -7.93 -10.18 -19.43
CA HIS A 197 -6.61 -10.27 -20.05
C HIS A 197 -6.17 -8.97 -20.73
N ASP A 198 -7.11 -8.11 -21.10
CA ASP A 198 -6.88 -6.84 -21.79
C ASP A 198 -7.88 -5.74 -21.37
N GLY A 199 -7.63 -4.52 -21.84
CA GLY A 199 -8.47 -3.34 -21.59
C GLY A 199 -8.05 -2.56 -20.34
N ILE A 200 -8.76 -1.44 -20.10
CA ILE A 200 -8.35 -0.43 -19.10
C ILE A 200 -8.12 -1.03 -17.71
N MET A 201 -8.97 -1.95 -17.27
CA MET A 201 -8.85 -2.59 -15.96
C MET A 201 -7.57 -3.44 -15.84
N ALA A 202 -7.20 -4.17 -16.88
CA ALA A 202 -5.96 -4.95 -16.91
C ALA A 202 -4.75 -4.02 -16.92
N ASP A 203 -4.76 -3.00 -17.77
CA ASP A 203 -3.67 -2.04 -17.90
C ASP A 203 -3.41 -1.26 -16.60
N LEU A 204 -4.47 -0.88 -15.88
CA LEU A 204 -4.38 -0.17 -14.59
C LEU A 204 -3.66 -0.95 -13.49
N VAL A 205 -3.53 -2.28 -13.62
CA VAL A 205 -2.83 -3.13 -12.65
C VAL A 205 -1.55 -3.76 -13.23
N TRP A 206 -1.31 -3.70 -14.55
CA TRP A 206 -0.15 -4.35 -15.19
C TRP A 206 0.82 -3.40 -15.91
N SER A 207 0.41 -2.17 -16.22
CA SER A 207 1.25 -1.23 -16.96
C SER A 207 2.40 -0.66 -16.11
N ASP A 208 3.48 -0.26 -16.77
CA ASP A 208 4.74 0.18 -16.16
C ASP A 208 5.30 1.45 -16.81
N PRO A 209 5.91 2.38 -16.06
CA PRO A 209 6.70 3.46 -16.65
C PRO A 209 8.00 2.93 -17.28
N ASP A 210 8.42 3.53 -18.40
CA ASP A 210 9.73 3.30 -19.01
C ASP A 210 10.34 4.64 -19.46
N ILE A 211 11.50 4.99 -18.89
CA ILE A 211 12.21 6.24 -19.18
C ILE A 211 12.82 6.27 -20.59
N ALA A 212 12.95 5.12 -21.25
CA ALA A 212 13.56 5.00 -22.58
C ALA A 212 12.57 5.28 -23.71
N ILE A 213 11.28 5.47 -23.42
CA ILE A 213 10.23 5.74 -24.40
C ILE A 213 9.45 7.01 -24.06
N SER A 214 8.79 7.59 -25.07
CA SER A 214 7.94 8.77 -24.90
C SER A 214 6.45 8.44 -24.90
N ASP A 215 6.03 7.49 -25.75
CA ASP A 215 4.65 7.03 -25.90
C ASP A 215 4.44 5.63 -25.26
N PHE A 216 3.32 4.96 -25.57
CA PHE A 216 3.07 3.57 -25.17
C PHE A 216 3.87 2.56 -25.99
N LYS A 217 4.21 1.44 -25.34
CA LYS A 217 4.77 0.23 -25.97
C LYS A 217 4.17 -1.01 -25.33
N LEU A 218 4.06 -2.11 -26.08
CA LEU A 218 3.63 -3.39 -25.51
C LEU A 218 4.56 -3.83 -24.37
N SER A 219 3.96 -4.23 -23.26
CA SER A 219 4.70 -4.70 -22.09
C SER A 219 5.33 -6.08 -22.35
N PRO A 220 6.60 -6.31 -21.94
CA PRO A 220 7.21 -7.63 -22.00
C PRO A 220 6.58 -8.63 -21.01
N ARG A 221 5.73 -8.17 -20.07
CA ARG A 221 4.97 -9.03 -19.15
C ARG A 221 3.93 -9.90 -19.85
N GLY A 222 3.52 -9.53 -21.06
CA GLY A 222 2.40 -10.16 -21.77
C GLY A 222 1.02 -9.65 -21.33
N ALA A 223 0.97 -8.64 -20.46
CA ALA A 223 -0.22 -7.89 -20.06
C ALA A 223 0.17 -6.42 -19.78
N GLY A 224 -0.76 -5.49 -20.00
CA GLY A 224 -0.51 -4.06 -19.85
C GLY A 224 0.46 -3.47 -20.89
N TYR A 225 0.89 -2.24 -20.63
CA TYR A 225 1.77 -1.46 -21.50
C TYR A 225 2.92 -0.82 -20.74
N LEU A 226 4.02 -0.58 -21.43
CA LEU A 226 4.99 0.42 -21.00
C LEU A 226 4.47 1.81 -21.39
N PHE A 227 4.66 2.82 -20.54
CA PHE A 227 4.31 4.21 -20.86
C PHE A 227 5.46 5.19 -20.58
N GLY A 228 5.62 6.18 -21.46
CA GLY A 228 6.66 7.20 -21.38
C GLY A 228 6.20 8.56 -20.83
N ASN A 229 7.09 9.55 -20.90
CA ASN A 229 6.85 10.89 -20.37
C ASN A 229 5.65 11.60 -21.03
N ASP A 230 5.50 11.49 -22.35
CA ASP A 230 4.45 12.23 -23.08
C ASP A 230 3.05 11.71 -22.69
N VAL A 231 2.95 10.40 -22.40
CA VAL A 231 1.73 9.76 -21.93
C VAL A 231 1.30 10.34 -20.58
N ILE A 232 2.20 10.35 -19.59
CA ILE A 232 1.87 10.84 -18.25
C ILE A 232 1.61 12.36 -18.27
N ASP A 233 2.36 13.12 -19.08
CA ASP A 233 2.16 14.56 -19.25
C ASP A 233 0.77 14.87 -19.77
N LYS A 234 0.37 14.16 -20.84
CA LYS A 234 -0.96 14.30 -21.42
C LYS A 234 -2.04 13.90 -20.42
N PHE A 235 -1.91 12.74 -19.78
CA PHE A 235 -2.92 12.25 -18.83
C PHE A 235 -3.10 13.21 -17.65
N CYS A 236 -2.00 13.71 -17.08
CA CYS A 236 -2.07 14.68 -15.98
C CYS A 236 -2.74 15.98 -16.43
N ASN A 237 -2.36 16.53 -17.59
CA ASN A 237 -2.95 17.76 -18.11
C ASN A 237 -4.45 17.62 -18.39
N ASP A 238 -4.87 16.55 -19.07
CA ASP A 238 -6.28 16.31 -19.42
C ASP A 238 -7.18 16.13 -18.19
N ASN A 239 -6.61 15.64 -17.08
CA ASN A 239 -7.34 15.34 -15.85
C ASN A 239 -7.10 16.35 -14.71
N ASN A 240 -6.38 17.45 -14.98
CA ASN A 240 -6.01 18.46 -13.98
C ASN A 240 -5.25 17.88 -12.77
N LEU A 241 -4.43 16.86 -13.03
CA LEU A 241 -3.55 16.22 -12.06
C LEU A 241 -2.13 16.76 -12.20
N VAL A 242 -1.32 16.57 -11.16
CA VAL A 242 0.10 16.95 -11.15
C VAL A 242 1.05 15.76 -11.06
N GLN A 243 0.55 14.61 -10.61
CA GLN A 243 1.36 13.43 -10.34
C GLN A 243 0.52 12.15 -10.38
N MET A 244 1.18 11.05 -10.74
CA MET A 244 0.72 9.69 -10.54
C MET A 244 1.57 8.98 -9.47
N ILE A 245 0.93 8.20 -8.59
CA ILE A 245 1.60 7.32 -7.64
C ILE A 245 1.18 5.88 -7.91
N ARG A 246 2.14 4.97 -7.89
CA ARG A 246 1.93 3.57 -8.27
C ARG A 246 2.84 2.59 -7.53
N ALA A 247 2.69 1.28 -7.77
CA ALA A 247 3.47 0.22 -7.11
C ALA A 247 4.02 -0.83 -8.12
N HIS A 248 3.85 -2.15 -7.93
CA HIS A 248 4.05 -3.27 -8.90
C HIS A 248 5.48 -3.56 -9.42
N GLN A 249 6.35 -2.55 -9.51
CA GLN A 249 7.73 -2.71 -9.95
C GLN A 249 8.67 -2.69 -8.77
N LEU A 250 9.42 -3.77 -8.61
CA LEU A 250 10.47 -3.87 -7.60
C LEU A 250 11.46 -2.71 -7.74
N CYS A 251 11.60 -1.96 -6.65
CA CYS A 251 12.59 -0.89 -6.53
C CYS A 251 13.66 -1.29 -5.50
N ASN A 252 14.93 -1.29 -5.90
CA ASN A 252 16.02 -1.70 -5.00
C ASN A 252 16.11 -0.82 -3.74
N GLU A 253 15.86 0.48 -3.85
CA GLU A 253 15.83 1.42 -2.72
C GLU A 253 14.42 1.60 -2.12
N GLY A 254 13.47 0.74 -2.49
CA GLY A 254 12.09 0.82 -2.03
C GLY A 254 11.21 1.85 -2.75
N TYR A 255 11.75 2.67 -3.64
CA TYR A 255 10.99 3.58 -4.48
C TYR A 255 11.72 3.94 -5.78
N THR A 256 11.01 4.56 -6.72
CA THR A 256 11.62 5.24 -7.87
C THR A 256 10.81 6.49 -8.22
N SER A 257 11.50 7.60 -8.44
CA SER A 257 10.90 8.83 -8.97
C SER A 257 11.22 8.99 -10.45
N TYR A 258 10.18 9.15 -11.25
CA TYR A 258 10.27 9.37 -12.69
C TYR A 258 9.89 10.80 -13.03
N TRP A 259 10.58 11.36 -14.03
CA TRP A 259 10.24 12.65 -14.65
C TRP A 259 10.00 13.78 -13.63
N LYS A 260 10.96 13.94 -12.70
CA LYS A 260 10.94 14.96 -11.64
C LYS A 260 9.73 14.83 -10.71
N GLY A 261 9.40 13.60 -10.31
CA GLY A 261 8.31 13.32 -9.37
C GLY A 261 6.92 13.29 -9.98
N LYS A 262 6.80 13.32 -11.32
CA LYS A 262 5.50 13.25 -11.99
C LYS A 262 4.89 11.85 -11.94
N CYS A 263 5.72 10.82 -11.88
CA CYS A 263 5.29 9.47 -11.56
C CYS A 263 6.20 8.92 -10.45
N LEU A 264 5.60 8.35 -9.40
CA LEU A 264 6.30 7.71 -8.30
C LEU A 264 5.93 6.23 -8.24
N THR A 265 6.93 5.35 -8.17
CA THR A 265 6.74 3.96 -7.79
C THR A 265 7.11 3.78 -6.32
N VAL A 266 6.19 3.23 -5.54
CA VAL A 266 6.36 2.88 -4.12
C VAL A 266 6.45 1.36 -4.02
N TRP A 267 7.47 0.85 -3.32
CA TRP A 267 7.66 -0.58 -3.08
C TRP A 267 7.82 -0.84 -1.57
N SER A 268 6.94 -1.65 -0.99
CA SER A 268 6.85 -1.77 0.48
C SER A 268 7.21 -3.17 1.01
N ALA A 269 7.76 -4.05 0.17
CA ALA A 269 8.20 -5.41 0.55
C ALA A 269 9.75 -5.52 0.56
N PRO A 270 10.43 -5.33 1.70
CA PRO A 270 11.89 -5.40 1.77
C PRO A 270 12.38 -6.84 1.66
N ASN A 271 13.62 -7.03 1.21
CA ASN A 271 14.22 -8.35 0.92
C ASN A 271 13.21 -9.28 0.22
N TYR A 272 12.60 -8.78 -0.85
CA TYR A 272 11.48 -9.41 -1.52
C TYR A 272 11.75 -10.87 -1.87
N CYS A 273 10.74 -11.73 -1.71
CA CYS A 273 10.85 -13.18 -1.88
C CYS A 273 11.97 -13.82 -1.02
N TYR A 274 12.35 -13.19 0.09
CA TYR A 274 13.38 -13.65 1.03
C TYR A 274 14.77 -13.78 0.39
N ARG A 275 15.07 -13.01 -0.67
CA ARG A 275 16.34 -13.14 -1.41
C ARG A 275 16.77 -11.96 -2.26
N CYS A 276 15.86 -11.01 -2.55
CA CYS A 276 16.17 -9.92 -3.46
C CYS A 276 17.12 -8.88 -2.84
N GLY A 277 17.20 -8.80 -1.51
CA GLY A 277 18.09 -7.86 -0.81
C GLY A 277 17.75 -6.37 -1.02
N ASN A 278 16.59 -6.07 -1.61
CA ASN A 278 16.10 -4.70 -1.77
C ASN A 278 15.62 -4.12 -0.44
N ARG A 279 15.60 -2.79 -0.36
CA ARG A 279 14.91 -2.03 0.70
C ARG A 279 13.44 -1.83 0.32
N ALA A 280 12.67 -1.30 1.25
CA ALA A 280 11.28 -0.91 1.06
C ALA A 280 11.05 0.53 1.50
N SER A 281 9.91 1.10 1.12
CA SER A 281 9.51 2.43 1.56
C SER A 281 8.01 2.56 1.78
N VAL A 282 7.65 3.59 2.54
CA VAL A 282 6.29 4.16 2.63
C VAL A 282 6.37 5.62 2.21
N LEU A 283 5.47 6.07 1.35
CA LEU A 283 5.40 7.47 0.93
C LEU A 283 4.45 8.24 1.84
N GLU A 284 4.98 9.21 2.57
CA GLU A 284 4.17 10.14 3.38
C GLU A 284 3.83 11.38 2.57
N ILE A 285 2.55 11.75 2.57
CA ILE A 285 2.05 12.98 1.95
C ILE A 285 1.39 13.82 3.04
N LEU A 286 2.05 14.90 3.43
CA LEU A 286 1.59 15.75 4.54
C LEU A 286 0.51 16.73 4.12
N HIS A 287 0.77 17.40 3.00
CA HIS A 287 -0.09 18.38 2.40
C HIS A 287 0.27 18.54 0.94
N SER A 288 -0.59 19.23 0.24
CA SER A 288 -0.66 19.26 -1.20
C SER A 288 -0.68 20.71 -1.66
N ASN A 289 0.46 21.39 -1.53
CA ASN A 289 0.59 22.77 -1.96
C ASN A 289 1.16 22.81 -3.39
N TYR A 290 0.27 22.67 -4.37
CA TYR A 290 0.62 22.57 -5.79
C TYR A 290 0.63 23.93 -6.48
N GLU A 291 1.23 24.95 -5.86
CA GLU A 291 1.39 26.22 -6.56
C GLU A 291 2.15 26.00 -7.87
N ASN A 292 1.48 26.34 -8.97
CA ASN A 292 1.94 26.14 -10.35
C ASN A 292 3.34 26.75 -10.54
N LYS A 293 4.39 25.93 -10.52
CA LYS A 293 5.73 26.31 -11.03
C LYS A 293 5.75 26.32 -12.57
N ASN A 294 4.74 26.92 -13.22
CA ASN A 294 4.82 27.29 -14.63
C ASN A 294 5.57 28.63 -14.72
N GLY A 295 6.88 28.65 -14.51
CA GLY A 295 7.66 29.88 -14.65
C GLY A 295 9.03 29.97 -13.99
N LEU A 296 9.70 28.86 -13.66
CA LEU A 296 11.11 28.93 -13.29
C LEU A 296 11.97 28.54 -14.50
N GLU A 297 12.27 29.56 -15.30
CA GLU A 297 13.55 29.61 -16.01
C GLU A 297 14.70 29.49 -15.00
N GLU A 298 15.80 28.92 -15.48
CA GLU A 298 17.04 28.67 -14.75
C GLU A 298 17.48 29.88 -13.91
N ASP A 299 17.48 29.74 -12.58
CA ASP A 299 18.32 30.56 -11.72
C ASP A 299 18.74 29.74 -10.49
N ASP A 300 20.05 29.45 -10.42
CA ASP A 300 20.77 28.73 -9.37
C ASP A 300 20.83 29.52 -8.04
N LYS A 301 19.70 30.03 -7.54
CA LYS A 301 19.62 30.78 -6.26
C LYS A 301 18.32 30.52 -5.50
N GLU A 302 18.08 29.27 -5.10
CA GLU A 302 17.07 28.94 -4.07
C GLU A 302 17.77 28.39 -2.80
N GLU A 303 18.43 29.26 -2.03
CA GLU A 303 18.79 28.99 -0.62
C GLU A 303 17.99 29.83 0.40
N ASP A 304 17.34 30.93 0.00
CA ASP A 304 16.77 31.89 0.98
C ASP A 304 15.24 32.00 1.02
N ALA A 305 14.48 31.27 0.20
CA ALA A 305 13.02 31.46 0.09
C ALA A 305 12.14 30.58 1.01
N PHE A 306 12.71 29.65 1.79
CA PHE A 306 11.94 28.70 2.60
C PHE A 306 11.71 29.11 4.07
N ASN A 307 12.21 30.28 4.49
CA ASN A 307 12.13 30.73 5.88
C ASN A 307 10.90 31.59 6.22
N ASP A 308 10.03 31.91 5.24
CA ASP A 308 8.92 32.86 5.46
C ASP A 308 7.54 32.31 5.07
N TYR A 309 7.35 30.98 5.17
CA TYR A 309 5.98 30.46 5.21
C TYR A 309 5.39 30.75 6.58
N ASP A 310 4.33 31.55 6.59
CA ASP A 310 3.59 31.98 7.77
C ASP A 310 2.95 30.77 8.51
N LEU A 311 3.79 30.17 9.37
CA LEU A 311 3.52 29.06 10.28
C LEU A 311 2.42 29.39 11.32
N ASP A 312 1.96 30.64 11.39
CA ASP A 312 0.94 31.09 12.31
C ASP A 312 -0.50 30.86 11.82
N SER A 313 -0.72 30.52 10.55
CA SER A 313 -2.03 30.10 10.04
C SER A 313 -2.52 28.75 10.58
N PHE A 314 -1.64 27.99 11.26
CA PHE A 314 -1.89 26.64 11.76
C PHE A 314 -2.41 26.56 13.21
N LYS A 315 -2.78 27.69 13.84
CA LYS A 315 -3.21 27.73 15.27
C LYS A 315 -4.55 27.04 15.59
N SER A 316 -5.26 26.48 14.59
CA SER A 316 -6.62 25.93 14.78
C SER A 316 -6.76 24.40 14.66
N ILE A 317 -5.69 23.63 14.43
CA ILE A 317 -5.80 22.17 14.20
C ILE A 317 -4.98 21.41 15.26
N GLY A 318 -5.61 20.44 15.92
CA GLY A 318 -5.23 19.89 17.23
C GLY A 318 -3.97 19.01 17.30
N ASN A 319 -3.84 18.27 18.42
CA ASN A 319 -2.64 17.51 18.83
C ASN A 319 -2.15 16.44 17.82
N GLU A 320 -2.99 15.98 16.89
CA GLU A 320 -2.65 15.02 15.83
C GLU A 320 -1.50 15.50 14.93
N TYR A 321 -1.39 16.82 14.69
CA TYR A 321 -0.35 17.39 13.83
C TYR A 321 1.02 17.50 14.51
N LYS A 322 1.12 17.39 15.85
CA LYS A 322 2.39 17.56 16.57
C LYS A 322 3.32 16.36 16.41
N ASP A 323 2.79 15.15 16.43
CA ASP A 323 3.60 13.93 16.23
C ASP A 323 4.11 13.86 14.79
N PHE A 324 3.23 14.17 13.84
CA PHE A 324 3.52 14.23 12.40
C PHE A 324 4.54 15.33 12.04
N LYS A 325 4.43 16.52 12.65
CA LYS A 325 5.38 17.64 12.48
C LYS A 325 6.76 17.36 13.06
N SER A 326 6.86 16.57 14.13
CA SER A 326 8.15 16.18 14.71
C SER A 326 8.98 15.33 13.75
N ARG A 327 8.33 14.47 12.95
CA ARG A 327 8.95 13.63 11.91
C ARG A 327 9.43 14.45 10.70
N PHE A 328 8.78 15.59 10.42
CA PHE A 328 9.10 16.47 9.30
C PHE A 328 10.33 17.39 9.53
N ASN A 329 10.55 17.83 10.77
CA ASN A 329 11.58 18.86 11.06
C ASN A 329 13.04 18.39 10.86
N ASN A 330 13.29 17.12 10.55
CA ASN A 330 14.61 16.60 10.15
C ASN A 330 14.83 16.58 8.61
N GLY A 331 13.87 17.06 7.79
CA GLY A 331 13.75 16.66 6.38
C GLY A 331 14.14 17.65 5.27
N SER A 332 14.53 18.90 5.54
CA SER A 332 14.65 19.92 4.47
C SER A 332 15.72 19.64 3.39
N LYS A 333 16.71 18.79 3.67
CA LYS A 333 17.71 18.32 2.69
C LYS A 333 17.32 17.03 1.93
N LEU A 334 16.38 16.24 2.45
CA LEU A 334 16.00 14.94 1.88
C LEU A 334 15.07 15.08 0.65
N HIS A 335 14.22 16.11 0.62
CA HIS A 335 13.22 16.30 -0.44
C HIS A 335 13.82 16.46 -1.86
N LYS A 336 14.91 17.24 -2.00
CA LYS A 336 15.55 17.45 -3.31
C LYS A 336 16.25 16.17 -3.85
N GLN A 337 16.68 15.28 -2.97
CA GLN A 337 17.37 14.04 -3.37
C GLN A 337 16.42 12.94 -3.84
N GLN A 338 15.21 12.84 -3.26
CA GLN A 338 14.24 11.79 -3.60
C GLN A 338 13.43 12.10 -4.86
N GLY A 339 13.51 13.33 -5.38
CA GLY A 339 12.78 13.74 -6.58
C GLY A 339 11.26 13.73 -6.40
N VAL A 340 10.76 14.08 -5.22
CA VAL A 340 9.33 14.11 -4.88
C VAL A 340 8.78 15.54 -4.89
N LEU A 341 7.45 15.68 -4.89
CA LEU A 341 6.82 17.01 -4.79
C LEU A 341 6.93 17.57 -3.34
N PRO A 342 6.81 18.90 -3.15
CA PRO A 342 6.78 19.49 -1.80
C PRO A 342 5.70 18.86 -0.91
N GLY A 343 6.02 18.63 0.36
CA GLY A 343 5.11 17.97 1.30
C GLY A 343 5.10 16.43 1.21
N GLN A 344 5.94 15.84 0.35
CA GLN A 344 6.08 14.38 0.21
C GLN A 344 7.47 13.91 0.63
N PHE A 345 7.58 12.70 1.19
CA PHE A 345 8.86 12.03 1.43
C PHE A 345 8.69 10.52 1.57
N PHE A 346 9.73 9.76 1.21
CA PHE A 346 9.78 8.32 1.42
C PHE A 346 10.47 8.00 2.75
N ASN A 347 9.78 7.24 3.61
CA ASN A 347 10.41 6.56 4.74
C ASN A 347 10.94 5.21 4.26
N ILE A 348 12.26 5.11 4.11
CA ILE A 348 12.92 3.89 3.62
C ILE A 348 13.31 3.00 4.80
N PHE A 349 13.04 1.70 4.70
CA PHE A 349 13.32 0.71 5.73
C PHE A 349 13.85 -0.61 5.13
N GLU A 350 14.51 -1.39 5.98
CA GLU A 350 15.05 -2.70 5.64
C GLU A 350 14.12 -3.81 6.13
N ALA A 351 14.45 -5.06 5.82
CA ALA A 351 13.67 -6.21 6.23
C ALA A 351 13.53 -6.30 7.76
N SER A 352 12.36 -6.74 8.21
CA SER A 352 12.15 -7.11 9.60
C SER A 352 13.07 -8.28 9.99
N LYS A 353 13.34 -8.40 11.28
CA LYS A 353 14.16 -9.49 11.79
C LYS A 353 13.54 -10.85 11.47
N GLU A 354 12.22 -10.92 11.53
CA GLU A 354 11.45 -12.12 11.20
C GLU A 354 11.60 -12.50 9.72
N ASN A 355 11.62 -11.53 8.79
CA ASN A 355 11.90 -11.80 7.36
C ASN A 355 13.33 -12.33 7.13
N ASP A 356 14.33 -11.75 7.80
CA ASP A 356 15.72 -12.22 7.74
C ASP A 356 15.85 -13.64 8.31
N GLU A 357 15.15 -13.93 9.42
CA GLU A 357 15.09 -15.27 10.01
C GLU A 357 14.45 -16.29 9.05
N ASP A 358 13.34 -15.93 8.41
CA ASP A 358 12.68 -16.76 7.40
C ASP A 358 13.60 -17.06 6.21
N THR A 359 14.36 -16.04 5.78
CA THR A 359 15.38 -16.17 4.73
C THR A 359 16.45 -17.18 5.12
N ILE A 360 17.00 -17.08 6.34
CA ILE A 360 18.03 -17.99 6.86
C ILE A 360 17.49 -19.41 7.00
N GLN A 361 16.22 -19.56 7.40
CA GLN A 361 15.53 -20.85 7.51
C GLN A 361 15.13 -21.46 6.16
N GLY A 362 15.43 -20.79 5.05
CA GLY A 362 15.13 -21.28 3.71
C GLY A 362 13.64 -21.26 3.35
N LYS A 363 12.81 -20.54 4.11
CA LYS A 363 11.42 -20.32 3.71
C LYS A 363 11.44 -19.59 2.36
N SER A 364 10.74 -20.15 1.39
CA SER A 364 10.71 -19.61 0.04
C SER A 364 9.29 -19.58 -0.50
N VAL A 365 9.14 -18.86 -1.62
CA VAL A 365 7.91 -18.75 -2.40
C VAL A 365 7.29 -20.14 -2.62
N ASN A 366 5.98 -20.27 -2.35
CA ASN A 366 5.17 -21.50 -2.54
C ASN A 366 5.20 -22.56 -1.42
N GLY A 367 5.54 -22.17 -0.19
CA GLY A 367 5.05 -22.91 0.97
C GLY A 367 5.65 -24.30 1.18
N ILE A 368 6.89 -24.53 0.76
CA ILE A 368 7.63 -25.74 1.14
C ILE A 368 8.74 -25.32 2.10
N ASN A 369 8.60 -25.72 3.37
CA ASN A 369 9.75 -25.86 4.25
C ASN A 369 9.66 -27.19 5.02
N PHE A 370 10.82 -27.82 5.21
CA PHE A 370 10.98 -29.00 6.04
C PHE A 370 11.10 -28.57 7.51
N ASP A 371 10.30 -29.22 8.35
CA ASP A 371 10.37 -29.29 9.82
C ASP A 371 9.90 -28.05 10.63
N ASP A 372 8.72 -28.21 11.25
CA ASP A 372 8.11 -27.33 12.26
C ASP A 372 8.60 -27.66 13.69
N GLU A 373 8.87 -26.65 14.53
CA GLU A 373 8.64 -26.76 15.98
C GLU A 373 8.37 -25.38 16.66
N TYR A 374 7.38 -25.38 17.56
CA TYR A 374 6.64 -24.27 18.21
C TYR A 374 7.37 -23.55 19.37
N LEU A 375 6.88 -22.36 19.81
CA LEU A 375 6.67 -21.96 21.23
C LEU A 375 5.98 -20.56 21.45
N ILE A 376 5.12 -20.46 22.49
CA ILE A 376 4.16 -19.38 22.88
C ILE A 376 4.57 -18.65 24.20
N LYS A 377 4.20 -17.35 24.42
CA LYS A 377 3.73 -16.80 25.75
C LYS A 377 3.20 -15.32 25.80
N ASN A 378 2.03 -15.18 26.45
CA ASN A 378 1.17 -14.12 27.06
C ASN A 378 1.63 -12.65 27.35
N GLY A 379 0.84 -11.64 26.91
CA GLY A 379 -0.26 -10.92 27.62
C GLY A 379 -0.01 -9.67 28.54
N SER A 380 -0.59 -8.50 28.20
CA SER A 380 -1.25 -7.54 29.14
C SER A 380 -2.10 -6.43 28.44
N ASN A 381 -3.19 -5.99 29.08
CA ASN A 381 -4.27 -5.13 28.54
C ASN A 381 -4.02 -3.61 28.64
N GLY A 382 -4.19 -2.89 27.52
CA GLY A 382 -4.26 -1.44 27.38
C GLY A 382 -4.31 -1.06 25.89
N ASP A 383 -5.00 0.03 25.52
CA ASP A 383 -5.36 0.46 24.15
C ASP A 383 -4.55 -0.19 23.01
N PHE A 384 -5.20 -1.15 22.34
CA PHE A 384 -4.63 -2.37 21.76
C PHE A 384 -3.64 -2.14 20.60
N PHE A 385 -3.89 -1.12 19.77
CA PHE A 385 -3.07 -0.88 18.58
C PHE A 385 -1.90 0.09 18.84
N ALA A 386 -2.02 0.95 19.86
CA ALA A 386 -0.96 1.88 20.26
C ALA A 386 0.06 1.22 21.21
N SER A 387 -0.37 0.29 22.06
CA SER A 387 0.49 -0.41 23.03
C SER A 387 1.44 -1.43 22.39
N PHE A 388 1.01 -2.15 21.35
CA PHE A 388 1.82 -3.14 20.64
C PHE A 388 3.16 -2.58 20.10
N PHE A 389 3.19 -1.31 19.72
CA PHE A 389 4.38 -0.65 19.17
C PHE A 389 5.22 0.11 20.21
N GLN A 390 4.75 0.25 21.46
CA GLN A 390 5.46 0.99 22.52
C GLN A 390 6.54 0.17 23.25
N GLU A 391 6.49 -1.17 23.19
CA GLU A 391 7.40 -2.04 23.95
C GLU A 391 8.62 -2.56 23.16
N ARG A 392 8.73 -2.26 21.86
CA ARG A 392 9.96 -2.54 21.10
C ARG A 392 10.92 -1.34 21.25
N PRO A 393 12.22 -1.57 21.53
CA PRO A 393 13.18 -0.47 21.56
C PRO A 393 13.15 0.24 20.20
N THR A 394 12.94 1.55 20.20
CA THR A 394 13.12 2.40 19.02
C THR A 394 14.46 2.06 18.39
N ARG A 395 14.46 1.40 17.22
CA ARG A 395 15.67 1.26 16.42
C ARG A 395 16.12 2.67 16.08
N THR A 396 17.24 3.06 16.66
CA THR A 396 17.94 4.31 16.35
C THR A 396 18.04 4.46 14.83
N HIS A 397 17.58 5.60 14.32
CA HIS A 397 17.89 6.06 12.97
C HIS A 397 19.37 5.77 12.70
N VAL A 398 19.65 4.95 11.68
CA VAL A 398 20.99 4.83 11.15
C VAL A 398 21.26 6.11 10.38
N GLU A 399 21.87 7.08 11.05
CA GLU A 399 22.48 8.22 10.38
C GLU A 399 23.62 7.70 9.50
N TYR A 400 23.42 7.69 8.19
CA TYR A 400 24.53 7.61 7.26
C TYR A 400 25.29 8.93 7.32
N PHE A 401 26.34 8.97 8.15
CA PHE A 401 27.44 9.90 7.90
C PHE A 401 28.19 9.40 6.66
N LEU A 402 28.41 10.33 5.73
CA LEU A 402 29.19 10.25 4.48
C LEU A 402 30.23 9.11 4.40
#